data_AF-A0A399ZV25-F1
#
_entry.id   AF-A0A399ZV25-F1
#
_cell.length_a   1.000
_cell.length_b   1.000
_cell.length_c   1.000
_cell.angle_alpha   90.00
_cell.angle_beta   90.00
_cell.angle_gamma   90.00
#
_symmetry.space_group_name_H-M   'P 1'
#
loop_
_entity.id
_entity.type
_entity.pdbx_description
1 polymer ?
#
loop_
_entity_poly.entity_id
_entity_poly.type
_entity_poly.pdbx_seq_one_letter_code
_entity_poly.pdbx_strand_id
1 'polypeptide(L)'
;MKGKVIRVLYRRLITLYPPGFREQLGESMEQTFNDLFNEKWETKQGLTSFVLRTFLDTAAGIAYEAILLFTEGDTMKTIFTNVKSPALISLLIVLPFMLMEVVNTQNFYVVFNIPLFGIMWLLPTLFIVVLIPIVQNIRAGNTLMAHPLSLLLRVILLLFIAWFWSSLVIDQMPCFLGVPNCD
;
A
#
# COMPACT_ATOMS: atom_id res chain seq x y z
N MET A 1 -20.22 -15.60 -9.94
CA MET A 1 -20.23 -14.72 -8.74
C MET A 1 -18.93 -13.96 -8.50
N LYS A 2 -17.74 -14.60 -8.64
CA LYS A 2 -16.40 -13.99 -8.44
C LYS A 2 -16.16 -12.64 -9.16
N GLY A 3 -16.51 -12.52 -10.45
CA GLY A 3 -16.28 -11.29 -11.22
C GLY A 3 -17.12 -10.07 -10.81
N LYS A 4 -18.31 -10.26 -10.23
CA LYS A 4 -19.16 -9.14 -9.78
C LYS A 4 -18.58 -8.46 -8.54
N VAL A 5 -18.03 -9.23 -7.60
CA VAL A 5 -17.44 -8.71 -6.36
C VAL A 5 -16.21 -7.84 -6.65
N ILE A 6 -15.37 -8.28 -7.58
CA ILE A 6 -14.14 -7.58 -7.97
C ILE A 6 -14.44 -6.22 -8.60
N ARG A 7 -15.43 -6.15 -9.50
CA ARG A 7 -15.86 -4.88 -10.10
C ARG A 7 -16.45 -3.92 -9.07
N VAL A 8 -17.19 -4.43 -8.08
CA VAL A 8 -17.75 -3.61 -6.99
C VAL A 8 -16.64 -3.03 -6.11
N LEU A 9 -15.62 -3.83 -5.78
CA LEU A 9 -14.46 -3.36 -5.02
C LEU A 9 -13.65 -2.31 -5.80
N TYR A 10 -13.39 -2.55 -7.08
CA TYR A 10 -12.67 -1.61 -7.94
C TYR A 10 -13.39 -0.26 -8.06
N ARG A 11 -14.72 -0.29 -8.26
CA ARG A 11 -15.54 0.92 -8.25
C ARG A 11 -15.48 1.66 -6.90
N ARG A 12 -15.52 0.92 -5.78
CA ARG A 12 -15.34 1.52 -4.44
C ARG A 12 -13.96 2.14 -4.26
N LEU A 13 -12.93 1.56 -4.88
CA LEU A 13 -11.59 2.08 -4.87
C LEU A 13 -11.49 3.42 -5.61
N ILE A 14 -12.09 3.53 -6.80
CA ILE A 14 -12.12 4.77 -7.57
C ILE A 14 -12.86 5.88 -6.80
N THR A 15 -13.89 5.54 -6.02
CA THR A 15 -14.56 6.55 -5.18
C THR A 15 -13.73 7.08 -4.01
N LEU A 16 -12.65 6.40 -3.63
CA LEU A 16 -11.70 6.87 -2.62
C LEU A 16 -10.66 7.86 -3.18
N TYR A 17 -10.61 8.06 -4.50
CA TYR A 17 -9.67 9.00 -5.12
C TYR A 17 -10.04 10.48 -4.88
N PRO A 18 -9.02 11.37 -4.84
CA PRO A 18 -9.24 12.81 -4.88
C PRO A 18 -10.03 13.23 -6.13
N PRO A 19 -10.93 14.23 -6.02
CA PRO A 19 -11.93 14.52 -7.04
C PRO A 19 -11.35 14.85 -8.42
N GLY A 20 -10.22 15.56 -8.50
CA GLY A 20 -9.59 15.95 -9.77
C GLY A 20 -9.08 14.76 -10.61
N PHE A 21 -8.53 13.73 -9.96
CA PHE A 21 -8.04 12.53 -10.65
C PHE A 21 -9.18 11.60 -11.04
N ARG A 22 -10.19 11.50 -10.16
CA ARG A 22 -11.41 10.71 -10.40
C ARG A 22 -12.17 11.19 -11.64
N GLU A 23 -12.26 12.50 -11.85
CA GLU A 23 -12.99 13.07 -12.98
C GLU A 23 -12.25 12.90 -14.31
N GLN A 24 -10.91 12.94 -14.32
CA GLN A 24 -10.13 12.76 -15.55
C GLN A 24 -9.91 11.30 -15.94
N LEU A 25 -9.73 10.41 -14.96
CA LEU A 25 -9.27 9.04 -15.22
C LEU A 25 -10.22 7.96 -14.73
N GLY A 26 -11.21 8.30 -13.89
CA GLY A 26 -12.10 7.32 -13.27
C GLY A 26 -12.89 6.47 -14.28
N GLU A 27 -13.53 7.10 -15.27
CA GLU A 27 -14.27 6.38 -16.31
C GLU A 27 -13.35 5.53 -17.21
N SER A 28 -12.25 6.13 -17.68
CA SER A 28 -11.27 5.43 -18.53
C SER A 28 -10.67 4.22 -17.82
N MET A 29 -10.38 4.34 -16.52
CA MET A 29 -9.83 3.26 -15.70
C MET A 29 -10.87 2.18 -15.40
N GLU A 30 -12.12 2.54 -15.10
CA GLU A 30 -13.22 1.57 -14.91
C GLU A 30 -13.48 0.76 -16.18
N GLN A 31 -13.45 1.40 -17.34
CA GLN A 31 -13.67 0.74 -18.62
C GLN A 31 -12.50 -0.19 -18.99
N THR A 32 -11.27 0.31 -18.89
CA THR A 32 -10.05 -0.49 -19.14
C THR A 32 -9.96 -1.70 -18.20
N PHE A 33 -10.33 -1.51 -16.93
CA PHE A 33 -10.37 -2.59 -15.96
C PHE A 33 -11.40 -3.64 -16.32
N ASN A 34 -12.62 -3.24 -16.70
CA ASN A 34 -13.68 -4.18 -17.08
C ASN A 34 -13.31 -5.01 -18.32
N ASP A 35 -12.69 -4.38 -19.32
CA ASP A 35 -12.28 -5.05 -20.55
C ASP A 35 -11.16 -6.07 -20.29
N LEU A 36 -10.08 -5.65 -19.62
CA LEU A 36 -8.96 -6.54 -19.28
C LEU A 36 -9.36 -7.62 -18.27
N PHE A 37 -10.31 -7.31 -17.38
CA PHE A 37 -10.84 -8.29 -16.44
C PHE A 37 -11.64 -9.38 -17.15
N ASN A 38 -12.49 -9.03 -18.11
CA ASN A 38 -13.24 -10.01 -18.90
C ASN A 38 -12.29 -10.93 -19.70
N GLU A 39 -11.30 -10.36 -20.36
CA GLU A 39 -10.32 -11.09 -21.18
C GLU A 39 -9.49 -12.09 -20.35
N LYS A 40 -8.99 -11.65 -19.19
CA LYS A 40 -8.18 -12.51 -18.32
C LYS A 40 -9.01 -13.47 -17.47
N TRP A 41 -10.29 -13.19 -17.26
CA TRP A 41 -11.22 -14.07 -16.53
C TRP A 41 -11.50 -15.36 -17.29
N GLU A 42 -11.67 -15.29 -18.61
CA GLU A 42 -11.87 -16.46 -19.45
C GLU A 42 -10.61 -17.34 -19.52
N THR A 43 -9.44 -16.71 -19.51
CA THR A 43 -8.16 -17.40 -19.69
C THR A 43 -7.57 -17.95 -18.37
N LYS A 44 -8.02 -17.44 -17.20
CA LYS A 44 -7.54 -17.71 -15.81
C LYS A 44 -6.04 -17.50 -15.55
N GLN A 45 -5.21 -17.46 -16.58
CA GLN A 45 -3.76 -17.39 -16.49
C GLN A 45 -3.33 -15.92 -16.36
N GLY A 46 -2.65 -15.59 -15.25
CA GLY A 46 -2.07 -14.27 -15.04
C GLY A 46 -3.03 -13.14 -14.61
N LEU A 47 -4.29 -13.45 -14.26
CA LEU A 47 -5.24 -12.47 -13.73
C LEU A 47 -4.80 -11.90 -12.37
N THR A 48 -4.24 -12.74 -11.50
CA THR A 48 -3.66 -12.33 -10.21
C THR A 48 -2.45 -11.43 -10.39
N SER A 49 -1.51 -11.81 -11.27
CA SER A 49 -0.33 -11.01 -11.62
C SER A 49 -0.69 -9.66 -12.24
N PHE A 50 -1.73 -9.62 -13.09
CA PHE A 50 -2.21 -8.40 -13.70
C PHE A 50 -2.84 -7.44 -12.68
N VAL A 51 -3.72 -7.96 -11.82
CA VAL A 51 -4.33 -7.16 -10.74
C VAL A 51 -3.24 -6.64 -9.82
N LEU A 52 -2.31 -7.50 -9.38
CA LEU A 52 -1.19 -7.09 -8.54
C LEU A 52 -0.37 -5.96 -9.16
N ARG A 53 0.02 -6.10 -10.43
CA ARG A 53 0.83 -5.10 -11.13
C ARG A 53 0.11 -3.77 -11.28
N THR A 54 -1.16 -3.81 -11.67
CA THR A 54 -1.98 -2.60 -11.84
C THR A 54 -2.11 -1.87 -10.51
N PHE A 55 -2.34 -2.61 -9.43
CA PHE A 55 -2.44 -2.04 -8.08
C PHE A 55 -1.09 -1.53 -7.55
N LEU A 56 0.02 -2.22 -7.85
CA LEU A 56 1.36 -1.76 -7.49
C LEU A 56 1.75 -0.48 -8.23
N ASP A 57 1.50 -0.40 -9.54
CA ASP A 57 1.77 0.80 -10.34
C ASP A 57 0.96 1.99 -9.82
N THR A 58 -0.28 1.72 -9.41
CA THR A 58 -1.19 2.71 -8.81
C THR A 58 -0.72 3.16 -7.42
N ALA A 59 -0.31 2.21 -6.58
CA ALA A 59 0.20 2.49 -5.23
C ALA A 59 1.52 3.28 -5.28
N ALA A 60 2.41 2.92 -6.21
CA ALA A 60 3.66 3.62 -6.45
C ALA A 60 3.43 5.07 -6.92
N GLY A 61 2.46 5.30 -7.81
CA GLY A 61 2.07 6.66 -8.25
C GLY A 61 1.63 7.56 -7.09
N ILE A 62 0.72 7.08 -6.24
CA ILE A 62 0.25 7.84 -5.07
C ILE A 62 1.37 8.04 -4.04
N ALA A 63 2.21 7.03 -3.79
CA ALA A 63 3.33 7.16 -2.88
C ALA A 63 4.33 8.22 -3.38
N TYR A 64 4.62 8.22 -4.68
CA TYR A 64 5.50 9.20 -5.31
C TYR A 64 4.92 10.61 -5.21
N GLU A 65 3.65 10.79 -5.56
CA GLU A 65 2.96 12.08 -5.44
C GLU A 65 2.85 12.56 -3.99
N ALA A 66 2.59 11.66 -3.04
CA ALA A 66 2.57 11.99 -1.62
C ALA A 66 3.95 12.46 -1.15
N ILE A 67 5.02 11.72 -1.48
CA ILE A 67 6.41 12.12 -1.18
C ILE A 67 6.74 13.48 -1.79
N LEU A 68 6.25 13.77 -2.99
CA LEU A 68 6.48 15.02 -3.72
C LEU A 68 5.70 16.19 -3.08
N LEU A 69 4.43 15.99 -2.68
CA LEU A 69 3.63 16.98 -1.93
C LEU A 69 4.21 17.29 -0.54
N PHE A 70 4.79 16.31 0.16
CA PHE A 70 5.53 16.55 1.41
C PHE A 70 6.82 17.34 1.22
N THR A 71 7.28 17.50 -0.02
CA THR A 71 8.51 18.24 -0.34
C THR A 71 8.27 19.75 -0.40
N GLU A 72 7.02 20.21 -0.50
CA GLU A 72 6.70 21.62 -0.80
C GLU A 72 5.97 22.36 0.35
N GLY A 73 5.54 21.68 1.43
CA GLY A 73 4.66 22.25 2.46
C GLY A 73 5.34 22.67 3.78
N ASP A 74 5.27 23.97 4.08
CA ASP A 74 5.80 24.70 5.23
C ASP A 74 5.43 24.13 6.64
N THR A 75 6.39 24.21 7.55
CA THR A 75 6.45 23.55 8.86
C THR A 75 5.76 24.35 9.97
N MET A 76 4.47 24.14 10.26
CA MET A 76 3.98 24.29 11.66
C MET A 76 2.57 23.77 11.98
N LYS A 77 1.65 23.61 11.02
CA LYS A 77 0.30 23.03 11.26
C LYS A 77 0.21 21.52 11.03
N THR A 78 1.34 20.91 10.69
CA THR A 78 1.40 19.69 9.90
C THR A 78 1.32 18.41 10.74
N ILE A 79 1.55 18.44 12.06
CA ILE A 79 1.66 17.22 12.88
C ILE A 79 0.36 16.39 12.93
N PHE A 80 -0.83 17.02 12.94
CA PHE A 80 -2.12 16.31 12.98
C PHE A 80 -2.58 15.80 11.60
N THR A 81 -2.13 16.43 10.52
CA THR A 81 -2.30 15.97 9.12
C THR A 81 -1.20 14.98 8.70
N ASN A 82 -0.05 14.98 9.37
CA ASN A 82 1.13 14.16 9.10
C ASN A 82 1.03 12.72 9.59
N VAL A 83 0.10 12.35 10.47
CA VAL A 83 -0.08 10.94 10.89
C VAL A 83 -1.09 10.22 10.00
N LYS A 84 -2.05 10.97 9.43
CA LYS A 84 -3.01 10.41 8.46
C LYS A 84 -2.33 9.96 7.17
N SER A 85 -1.30 10.67 6.72
CA SER A 85 -0.63 10.30 5.47
C SER A 85 0.18 8.99 5.55
N PRO A 86 1.03 8.74 6.56
CA PRO A 86 1.70 7.45 6.77
C PRO A 86 0.70 6.30 6.85
N ALA A 87 -0.39 6.51 7.58
CA ALA A 87 -1.49 5.57 7.69
C ALA A 87 -2.15 5.26 6.33
N LEU A 88 -2.42 6.28 5.51
CA LEU A 88 -3.02 6.13 4.18
C LEU A 88 -2.05 5.49 3.18
N ILE A 89 -0.79 5.92 3.18
CA ILE A 89 0.26 5.34 2.33
C ILE A 89 0.45 3.87 2.69
N SER A 90 0.57 3.55 3.97
CA SER A 90 0.68 2.16 4.41
C SER A 90 -0.57 1.35 4.06
N LEU A 91 -1.76 1.94 4.22
CA LEU A 91 -3.02 1.29 3.83
C LEU A 91 -3.00 0.94 2.34
N LEU A 92 -2.51 1.86 1.52
CA LEU A 92 -2.39 1.65 0.08
C LEU A 92 -1.37 0.57 -0.29
N ILE A 93 -0.26 0.46 0.46
CA ILE A 93 0.73 -0.62 0.27
C ILE A 93 0.14 -1.99 0.63
N VAL A 94 -0.71 -2.06 1.66
CA VAL A 94 -1.31 -3.32 2.15
C VAL A 94 -2.55 -3.72 1.36
N LEU A 95 -3.22 -2.77 0.71
CA LEU A 95 -4.47 -2.98 -0.01
C LEU A 95 -4.41 -4.03 -1.13
N PRO A 96 -3.36 -4.13 -1.97
CA PRO A 96 -3.24 -5.19 -2.96
C PRO A 96 -3.26 -6.59 -2.33
N PHE A 97 -2.64 -6.76 -1.16
CA PHE A 97 -2.61 -8.04 -0.43
C PHE A 97 -3.99 -8.37 0.15
N MET A 98 -4.68 -7.38 0.73
CA MET A 98 -6.06 -7.55 1.20
C MET A 98 -7.01 -7.95 0.07
N LEU A 99 -6.87 -7.36 -1.11
CA LEU A 99 -7.69 -7.72 -2.27
C LEU A 99 -7.38 -9.13 -2.79
N MET A 100 -6.12 -9.54 -2.81
CA MET A 100 -5.74 -10.90 -3.19
C MET A 100 -6.40 -11.94 -2.28
N GLU A 101 -6.31 -11.73 -0.96
CA GLU A 101 -6.95 -12.61 0.03
C GLU A 101 -8.47 -12.69 -0.20
N VAL A 102 -9.13 -11.56 -0.44
CA VAL A 102 -10.58 -11.54 -0.73
C VAL A 102 -10.93 -12.28 -2.02
N VAL A 103 -10.13 -12.13 -3.07
CA VAL A 103 -10.34 -12.81 -4.36
C VAL A 103 -10.14 -14.32 -4.23
N ASN A 104 -9.16 -14.71 -3.44
CA ASN A 104 -8.75 -16.10 -3.27
C ASN A 104 -9.68 -16.88 -2.33
N THR A 105 -9.97 -16.33 -1.15
CA THR A 105 -10.54 -17.09 -0.02
C THR A 105 -12.07 -17.24 -0.12
N GLN A 106 -12.76 -16.51 -1.01
CA GLN A 106 -14.21 -16.58 -1.33
C GLN A 106 -15.22 -16.47 -0.16
N ASN A 107 -14.77 -16.58 1.10
CA ASN A 107 -15.58 -16.70 2.28
C ASN A 107 -15.19 -15.61 3.28
N PHE A 108 -15.84 -14.45 3.14
CA PHE A 108 -15.61 -13.25 3.96
C PHE A 108 -15.74 -13.50 5.47
N TYR A 109 -16.43 -14.58 5.87
CA TYR A 109 -16.74 -14.86 7.27
C TYR A 109 -15.70 -15.70 8.00
N VAL A 110 -14.76 -16.38 7.31
CA VAL A 110 -13.96 -17.43 7.95
C VAL A 110 -12.49 -17.05 8.17
N VAL A 111 -11.82 -16.22 7.35
CA VAL A 111 -10.36 -16.03 7.54
C VAL A 111 -9.84 -14.67 7.06
N PHE A 112 -10.51 -13.54 7.34
CA PHE A 112 -9.75 -12.29 7.28
C PHE A 112 -8.83 -12.28 8.51
N ASN A 113 -7.55 -12.62 8.34
CA ASN A 113 -6.58 -12.60 9.43
C ASN A 113 -6.28 -11.14 9.80
N ILE A 114 -7.24 -10.51 10.51
CA ILE A 114 -7.20 -9.11 10.93
C ILE A 114 -5.87 -8.80 11.66
N PRO A 115 -5.35 -9.67 12.55
CA PRO A 115 -4.03 -9.47 13.15
C PRO A 115 -2.91 -9.34 12.11
N LEU A 116 -2.85 -10.21 11.10
CA LEU A 116 -1.82 -10.19 10.06
C LEU A 116 -1.86 -8.87 9.27
N PHE A 117 -3.03 -8.50 8.75
CA PHE A 117 -3.18 -7.25 7.98
C PHE A 117 -2.95 -6.01 8.85
N GLY A 118 -3.34 -6.06 10.13
CA GLY A 118 -3.03 -5.01 11.10
C GLY A 118 -1.53 -4.81 11.28
N ILE A 119 -0.75 -5.90 11.42
CA ILE A 119 0.72 -5.84 11.53
C ILE A 119 1.35 -5.37 10.22
N MET A 120 0.91 -5.92 9.08
CA MET A 120 1.38 -5.51 7.75
C MET A 120 1.12 -4.04 7.46
N TRP A 121 0.10 -3.44 8.06
CA TRP A 121 -0.22 -2.02 7.96
C TRP A 121 0.53 -1.16 8.99
N LEU A 122 0.70 -1.66 10.21
CA LEU A 122 1.35 -0.90 11.28
C LEU A 122 2.86 -0.73 11.00
N LEU A 123 3.52 -1.74 10.45
CA LEU A 123 4.97 -1.72 10.19
C LEU A 123 5.40 -0.66 9.16
N PRO A 124 4.81 -0.55 7.95
CA PRO A 124 5.14 0.54 7.02
C PRO A 124 4.71 1.90 7.54
N THR A 125 3.63 1.98 8.31
CA THR A 125 3.23 3.23 8.98
C THR A 125 4.35 3.69 9.93
N LEU A 126 4.85 2.80 10.79
CA LEU A 126 5.95 3.07 11.70
C LEU A 126 7.24 3.44 10.95
N PHE A 127 7.54 2.73 9.86
CA PHE A 127 8.68 3.02 8.99
C PHE A 127 8.63 4.46 8.46
N ILE A 128 7.51 4.88 7.89
CA ILE A 128 7.34 6.22 7.34
C ILE A 128 7.45 7.28 8.44
N VAL A 129 6.81 7.05 9.60
CA VAL A 129 6.87 7.99 10.74
C VAL A 129 8.30 8.20 11.24
N VAL A 130 9.11 7.15 11.29
CA VAL A 130 10.53 7.25 11.70
C VAL A 130 11.40 7.88 10.60
N LEU A 131 11.07 7.64 9.33
CA LEU A 131 11.81 8.16 8.18
C LEU A 131 11.61 9.67 7.96
N ILE A 132 10.40 10.19 8.16
CA ILE A 132 10.05 11.61 7.96
C ILE A 132 11.07 12.59 8.61
N PRO A 133 11.35 12.51 9.93
CA PRO A 133 12.27 13.47 10.56
C PRO A 133 13.72 13.31 10.07
N ILE A 134 14.11 12.12 9.59
CA ILE A 134 15.46 11.89 9.04
C ILE A 134 15.59 12.63 7.71
N VAL A 135 14.60 12.46 6.82
CA VAL A 135 14.58 13.14 5.51
C VAL A 135 14.53 14.65 5.67
N GLN A 136 13.72 15.14 6.61
CA GLN A 136 13.64 16.58 6.92
C GLN A 136 14.98 17.13 7.42
N ASN A 137 15.67 16.41 8.31
CA ASN A 137 16.98 16.84 8.83
C ASN A 137 18.07 16.88 7.74
N ILE A 138 18.08 15.90 6.83
CA ILE A 138 19.01 15.89 5.67
C ILE A 138 18.70 17.08 4.75
N ARG A 139 17.42 17.31 4.44
CA ARG A 139 16.99 18.40 3.54
C ARG A 139 17.24 19.79 4.09
N ALA A 140 17.10 19.98 5.40
CA ALA A 140 17.38 21.26 6.06
C ALA A 140 18.87 21.64 6.02
N GLY A 141 19.74 20.78 5.47
CA GLY A 141 21.20 20.99 5.49
C GLY A 141 21.76 21.05 6.90
N ASN A 142 20.97 20.62 7.89
CA ASN A 142 21.35 20.68 9.29
C ASN A 142 22.47 19.66 9.50
N THR A 143 23.40 19.96 10.39
CA THR A 143 24.53 19.08 10.67
C THR A 143 23.99 17.79 11.29
N LEU A 144 23.80 16.78 10.45
CA LEU A 144 23.35 15.42 10.78
C LEU A 144 24.17 14.78 11.92
N MET A 145 25.36 15.35 12.18
CA MET A 145 26.32 14.98 13.21
C MET A 145 26.05 15.56 14.60
N ALA A 146 24.99 16.35 14.82
CA ALA A 146 24.69 16.85 16.17
C ALA A 146 24.38 15.71 17.16
N HIS A 147 23.79 14.59 16.70
CA HIS A 147 23.52 13.39 17.50
C HIS A 147 23.66 12.10 16.68
N PRO A 148 24.90 11.61 16.42
CA PRO A 148 25.15 10.47 15.53
C PRO A 148 24.58 9.16 16.07
N LEU A 149 24.53 8.98 17.39
CA LEU A 149 24.03 7.75 18.02
C LEU A 149 22.51 7.57 17.80
N SER A 150 21.73 8.65 17.93
CA SER A 150 20.28 8.59 17.76
C SER A 150 19.89 8.36 16.30
N LEU A 151 20.67 8.90 15.36
CA LEU A 151 20.51 8.64 13.94
C LEU A 151 20.83 7.19 13.59
N LEU A 152 21.95 6.67 14.10
CA LEU A 152 22.35 5.27 13.90
C LEU A 152 21.29 4.31 14.44
N LEU A 153 20.74 4.57 15.63
CA LEU A 153 19.65 3.78 16.21
C LEU A 153 18.40 3.78 15.32
N ARG A 154 18.01 4.94 14.78
CA ARG A 154 16.85 5.05 13.87
C ARG A 154 17.07 4.31 12.56
N VAL A 155 18.27 4.39 11.98
CA VAL A 155 18.62 3.67 10.74
C VAL A 155 18.57 2.16 10.98
N ILE A 156 19.13 1.67 12.09
CA ILE A 156 19.05 0.25 12.46
C ILE A 156 17.60 -0.18 12.63
N LEU A 157 16.78 0.63 13.32
CA LEU A 157 15.36 0.34 13.50
C LEU A 157 14.62 0.27 12.16
N LEU A 158 14.89 1.19 11.22
CA LEU A 158 14.29 1.18 9.89
C LEU A 158 14.67 -0.07 9.10
N LEU A 159 15.94 -0.48 9.14
CA LEU A 159 16.41 -1.71 8.51
C LEU A 159 15.72 -2.94 9.11
N PHE A 160 15.57 -2.97 10.43
CA PHE A 160 14.87 -4.06 11.12
C PHE A 160 13.39 -4.14 10.73
N ILE A 161 12.69 -3.00 10.71
CA ILE A 161 11.28 -2.93 10.28
C ILE A 161 11.14 -3.39 8.83
N ALA A 162 12.00 -2.92 7.93
CA ALA A 162 11.96 -3.29 6.50
C ALA A 162 12.24 -4.78 6.29
N TRP A 163 13.22 -5.33 7.00
CA TRP A 163 13.54 -6.75 6.96
C TRP A 163 12.38 -7.60 7.47
N PHE A 164 11.82 -7.26 8.63
CA PHE A 164 10.70 -7.99 9.23
C PHE A 164 9.44 -7.94 8.34
N TRP A 165 9.11 -6.77 7.80
CA TRP A 165 7.97 -6.62 6.89
C TRP A 165 8.15 -7.42 5.60
N SER A 166 9.35 -7.40 5.00
CA SER A 166 9.66 -8.18 3.81
C SER A 166 9.57 -9.68 4.08
N SER A 167 10.04 -10.13 5.25
CA SER A 167 9.92 -11.53 5.67
C SER A 167 8.46 -11.96 5.79
N LEU A 168 7.60 -11.14 6.41
CA LEU A 168 6.17 -11.42 6.51
C LEU A 168 5.51 -11.52 5.13
N VAL A 169 5.85 -10.61 4.21
CA VAL A 169 5.29 -10.64 2.85
C VAL A 169 5.71 -11.90 2.11
N ILE A 170 6.99 -12.30 2.20
CA ILE A 170 7.50 -13.50 1.54
C ILE A 170 6.82 -14.75 2.10
N ASP A 171 6.69 -14.83 3.42
CA ASP A 171 6.09 -15.96 4.11
C ASP A 171 4.60 -16.13 3.76
N GLN A 172 3.86 -15.02 3.67
CA GLN A 172 2.42 -15.03 3.42
C GLN A 172 2.06 -14.97 1.92
N MET A 173 3.02 -14.74 1.04
CA MET A 173 2.80 -14.67 -0.41
C MET A 173 2.14 -15.94 -0.99
N PRO A 174 2.55 -17.17 -0.64
CA PRO A 174 1.90 -18.39 -1.14
C PRO A 174 0.41 -18.42 -0.83
N CYS A 175 0.02 -17.88 0.34
CA CYS A 175 -1.35 -17.88 0.82
C CYS A 175 -2.21 -16.85 0.08
N PHE A 176 -1.65 -15.66 -0.16
CA PHE A 176 -2.29 -14.66 -1.01
C PHE A 176 -2.48 -15.13 -2.46
N LEU A 177 -1.59 -16.00 -2.95
CA LEU A 177 -1.68 -16.60 -4.29
C LEU A 177 -2.64 -17.80 -4.36
N GLY A 178 -3.17 -18.28 -3.24
CA GLY A 178 -4.11 -19.40 -3.20
C GLY A 178 -3.49 -20.78 -3.30
N VAL A 179 -2.25 -20.92 -2.87
CA VAL A 179 -1.65 -22.24 -2.68
C VAL A 179 -2.40 -22.95 -1.53
N PRO A 180 -2.93 -24.17 -1.74
CA PRO A 180 -3.62 -24.93 -0.70
C PRO A 180 -2.64 -25.40 0.40
N ASN A 181 -3.13 -25.53 1.65
CA ASN A 181 -2.38 -25.84 2.88
C ASN A 181 -1.32 -24.79 3.22
N CYS A 182 -1.83 -23.64 3.64
CA CYS A 182 -1.07 -22.47 4.00
C CYS A 182 -1.20 -22.27 5.52
N ASP A 183 -0.62 -23.23 6.25
CA ASP A 183 -0.74 -23.41 7.70
C ASP A 183 0.64 -23.30 8.35
#